data_AF-A0ABD5FIN6-F1
#
_entry.id   AF-A0ABD5FIN6-F1
#
_cell.length_a   1.000
_cell.length_b   1.000
_cell.length_c   1.000
_cell.angle_alpha   90.00
_cell.angle_beta   90.00
_cell.angle_gamma   90.00
#
_symmetry.space_group_name_H-M   'P 1'
#
loop_
_entity.id
_entity.type
_entity.pdbx_description
1 polymer ?
#
loop_
_entity_poly.entity_id
_entity_poly.type
_entity_poly.pdbx_seq_one_letter_code
_entity_poly.pdbx_strand_id
1 'polypeptide(L)'
;MFKYENKEFRANSLSHAYTKFLDESWGSHYVDYLKLNNLEHEKIYATEDIEEVENLVDGYYRLKQKLENGAVFQIEVWENGDGSYDGLAQVV
;
A
#
# COMPACT_ATOMS: atom_id res chain seq x y z
N MET A 1 -8.14 -10.85 -8.15
CA MET A 1 -8.11 -9.41 -7.81
C MET A 1 -7.40 -9.27 -6.47
N PHE A 2 -6.29 -8.53 -6.40
CA PHE A 2 -5.53 -8.34 -5.17
C PHE A 2 -6.31 -7.45 -4.18
N LYS A 3 -6.48 -7.93 -2.95
CA LYS A 3 -6.96 -7.14 -1.82
C LYS A 3 -6.33 -7.68 -0.55
N TYR A 4 -5.60 -6.84 0.15
CA TYR A 4 -4.95 -7.12 1.42
C TYR A 4 -5.32 -6.04 2.44
N GLU A 5 -5.38 -6.44 3.71
CA GLU A 5 -6.55 -6.36 4.59
C GLU A 5 -7.16 -4.98 4.89
N ASN A 6 -8.26 -4.97 5.65
CA ASN A 6 -8.85 -3.81 6.33
C ASN A 6 -9.06 -4.25 7.79
N LYS A 7 -8.00 -4.15 8.61
CA LYS A 7 -8.01 -4.49 10.03
C LYS A 7 -7.10 -3.54 10.82
N GLU A 8 -7.50 -3.34 12.07
CA GLU A 8 -6.81 -2.46 12.99
C GLU A 8 -5.47 -3.07 13.45
N PHE A 9 -4.40 -2.27 13.39
CA PHE A 9 -3.09 -2.59 13.91
C PHE A 9 -2.49 -1.44 14.73
N ARG A 10 -1.45 -1.75 15.51
CA ARG A 10 -0.75 -0.78 16.37
C ARG A 10 0.61 -0.44 15.79
N ALA A 11 0.96 0.85 15.86
CA ALA A 11 2.25 1.40 15.50
C ALA A 11 2.57 2.63 16.38
N ASN A 12 3.83 3.08 16.35
CA ASN A 12 4.30 4.18 17.21
C ASN A 12 4.01 5.58 16.64
N SER A 13 3.79 5.65 15.33
CA SER A 13 3.48 6.87 14.59
C SER A 13 2.87 6.47 13.24
N LEU A 14 2.25 7.44 12.57
CA LEU A 14 1.71 7.23 11.23
C LEU A 14 2.79 6.79 10.23
N SER A 15 4.01 7.34 10.29
CA SER A 15 5.13 6.91 9.44
C SER A 15 5.56 5.46 9.73
N HIS A 16 5.61 5.05 11.00
CA HIS A 16 5.87 3.65 11.35
C HIS A 16 4.73 2.74 10.89
N ALA A 17 3.47 3.17 11.04
CA ALA A 17 2.31 2.43 10.57
C ALA A 17 2.39 2.17 9.07
N TYR A 18 2.73 3.23 8.32
CA TYR A 18 2.89 3.19 6.88
C TYR A 18 4.02 2.25 6.44
N THR A 19 5.25 2.41 6.97
CA THR A 19 6.37 1.52 6.62
C THR A 19 6.05 0.06 6.93
N LYS A 20 5.47 -0.22 8.10
CA LYS A 20 5.09 -1.58 8.50
C LYS A 20 4.07 -2.19 7.53
N PHE A 21 3.00 -1.45 7.23
CA PHE A 21 1.95 -1.92 6.33
C PHE A 21 2.44 -2.06 4.88
N LEU A 22 3.32 -1.15 4.44
CA LEU A 22 3.99 -1.21 3.15
C LEU A 22 4.83 -2.48 3.04
N ASP A 23 5.70 -2.77 4.01
CA ASP A 23 6.55 -3.96 4.03
C ASP A 23 5.74 -5.26 3.99
N GLU A 24 4.64 -5.34 4.74
CA GLU A 24 3.76 -6.52 4.74
C GLU A 24 3.01 -6.68 3.41
N SER A 25 2.41 -5.60 2.91
CA SER A 25 1.63 -5.59 1.66
C SER A 25 2.51 -5.87 0.43
N TRP A 26 3.66 -5.21 0.34
CA TRP A 26 4.61 -5.38 -0.76
C TRP A 26 5.41 -6.66 -0.66
N GLY A 27 5.90 -6.99 0.54
CA GLY A 27 6.93 -8.00 0.75
C GLY A 27 6.52 -9.36 0.23
N SER A 28 5.46 -9.94 0.80
CA SER A 28 5.02 -11.29 0.43
C SER A 28 3.76 -11.30 -0.43
N HIS A 29 2.76 -10.46 -0.08
CA HIS A 29 1.45 -10.53 -0.71
C HIS A 29 1.45 -10.03 -2.15
N TYR A 30 2.07 -8.88 -2.43
CA TYR A 30 2.12 -8.34 -3.78
C TYR A 30 3.00 -9.19 -4.72
N VAL A 31 4.12 -9.70 -4.24
CA VAL A 31 4.97 -10.62 -5.00
C VAL A 31 4.21 -11.89 -5.40
N ASP A 32 3.45 -12.48 -4.47
CA ASP A 32 2.64 -13.67 -4.76
C ASP A 32 1.50 -13.36 -5.74
N TYR A 33 0.90 -12.18 -5.64
CA TYR A 33 -0.08 -11.70 -6.61
C TYR A 33 0.50 -11.62 -8.02
N LEU A 34 1.68 -11.02 -8.19
CA LEU A 34 2.32 -10.90 -9.49
C LEU A 34 2.58 -12.29 -10.09
N LYS A 35 3.08 -13.23 -9.30
CA LYS A 35 3.29 -14.62 -9.72
C LYS A 35 1.99 -15.30 -10.16
N LEU A 36 0.93 -15.21 -9.36
CA LEU A 36 -0.37 -15.85 -9.66
C LEU A 36 -1.04 -15.31 -10.93
N ASN A 37 -0.69 -14.09 -11.36
CA ASN A 37 -1.26 -13.45 -12.54
C ASN A 37 -0.30 -13.44 -13.74
N ASN A 38 0.85 -14.15 -13.67
CA ASN A 38 1.91 -14.14 -14.69
C ASN A 38 2.46 -12.74 -14.99
N LEU A 39 2.55 -11.88 -13.97
CA LEU A 39 3.03 -10.51 -14.04
C LEU A 39 4.41 -10.33 -13.40
N GLU A 40 5.14 -11.43 -13.16
CA GLU A 40 6.45 -11.47 -12.50
C GLU A 40 7.57 -10.73 -13.24
N HIS A 41 7.33 -10.37 -14.51
CA HIS A 41 8.23 -9.58 -15.34
C HIS A 41 7.78 -8.14 -15.57
N GLU A 42 6.60 -7.76 -15.06
CA GLU A 42 6.15 -6.37 -15.18
C GLU A 42 7.08 -5.48 -14.39
N LYS A 43 7.61 -4.45 -15.05
CA LYS A 43 8.42 -3.46 -14.36
C LYS A 43 7.50 -2.68 -13.43
N ILE A 44 7.85 -2.73 -12.17
CA ILE A 44 7.46 -1.72 -11.18
C ILE A 44 8.15 -0.43 -11.64
N TYR A 45 7.44 0.46 -12.33
CA TYR A 45 8.02 1.74 -12.73
C TYR A 45 8.44 2.51 -11.47
N ALA A 46 9.72 2.85 -11.46
CA ALA A 46 10.43 3.47 -10.37
C ALA A 46 9.83 4.84 -10.09
N THR A 47 9.45 5.10 -8.82
CA THR A 47 9.30 6.40 -8.11
C THR A 47 8.52 7.55 -8.77
N GLU A 48 8.60 7.75 -10.08
CA GLU A 48 7.92 8.77 -10.88
C GLU A 48 6.40 8.54 -10.98
N ASP A 49 5.97 7.27 -10.94
CA ASP A 49 4.55 6.87 -10.86
C ASP A 49 4.08 6.70 -9.41
N ILE A 50 4.96 6.94 -8.42
CA ILE A 50 4.62 6.89 -7.01
C ILE A 50 4.01 8.24 -6.60
N GLU A 51 2.69 8.27 -6.49
CA GLU A 51 1.99 9.40 -5.90
C GLU A 51 1.92 9.18 -4.38
N GLU A 52 2.83 9.81 -3.64
CA GLU A 52 2.73 9.94 -2.19
C GLU A 52 1.82 11.12 -1.87
N VAL A 53 0.63 10.83 -1.35
CA VAL A 53 -0.27 11.87 -0.84
C VAL A 53 -0.18 11.86 0.67
N GLU A 54 0.76 12.65 1.17
CA GLU A 54 0.74 13.13 2.54
C GLU A 54 -0.26 14.31 2.56
N ASN A 55 -1.55 14.00 2.62
CA ASN A 55 -2.56 15.05 2.77
C ASN A 55 -2.49 15.53 4.22
N LEU A 56 -2.37 16.85 4.39
CA LEU A 56 -2.36 17.61 5.66
C LEU A 56 -3.69 17.55 6.44
N VAL A 57 -4.36 16.39 6.42
CA VAL A 57 -5.36 16.01 7.41
C VAL A 57 -4.65 14.98 8.28
N ASP A 58 -4.13 15.42 9.43
CA ASP A 58 -3.31 14.62 10.33
C ASP A 58 -3.84 13.18 10.45
N GLY A 59 -3.03 12.19 10.03
CA GLY A 59 -3.38 10.78 10.19
C GLY A 59 -3.64 9.98 8.91
N TYR A 60 -3.20 10.38 7.71
CA TYR A 60 -3.39 9.59 6.47
C TYR A 60 -2.16 9.58 5.54
N TYR A 61 -1.75 8.39 5.09
CA TYR A 61 -0.82 8.18 3.97
C TYR A 61 -1.48 7.40 2.84
N ARG A 62 -1.14 7.78 1.61
CA ARG A 62 -1.47 7.01 0.40
C ARG A 62 -0.28 6.90 -0.52
N LEU A 63 -0.09 5.71 -1.05
CA LEU A 63 0.79 5.42 -2.18
C LEU A 63 -0.02 4.82 -3.32
N LYS A 64 0.15 5.34 -4.52
CA LYS A 64 -0.33 4.73 -5.76
C LYS A 64 0.84 4.42 -6.66
N GLN A 65 0.75 3.33 -7.39
CA GLN A 65 1.75 2.94 -8.37
C GLN A 65 1.07 2.32 -9.59
N LYS A 66 1.42 2.80 -10.78
CA LYS A 66 0.94 2.24 -12.04
C LYS A 66 1.81 1.05 -12.48
N LEU A 67 1.16 0.00 -12.97
CA LEU A 67 1.81 -1.19 -13.51
C LEU A 67 1.88 -1.15 -15.04
N GLU A 68 2.76 -1.95 -15.64
CA GLU A 68 2.94 -1.99 -17.10
C GLU A 68 1.67 -2.43 -17.84
N ASN A 69 0.86 -3.31 -17.24
CA ASN A 69 -0.46 -3.67 -17.78
C ASN A 69 -1.55 -2.59 -17.64
N GLY A 70 -1.22 -1.43 -17.04
CA GLY A 70 -2.14 -0.33 -16.85
C GLY A 70 -3.00 -0.38 -15.58
N ALA A 71 -2.90 -1.45 -14.77
CA ALA A 71 -3.53 -1.49 -13.45
C ALA A 71 -2.84 -0.55 -12.46
N VAL A 72 -3.55 -0.16 -11.40
CA VAL A 72 -3.00 0.70 -10.35
C VAL A 72 -2.94 -0.07 -9.04
N PHE A 73 -1.76 -0.24 -8.49
CA PHE A 73 -1.58 -0.72 -7.13
C PHE A 73 -1.72 0.47 -6.16
N GLN A 74 -2.58 0.35 -5.17
CA GLN A 74 -2.87 1.39 -4.19
C GLN A 74 -2.70 0.85 -2.77
N ILE A 75 -1.99 1.61 -1.95
CA ILE A 75 -1.85 1.41 -0.51
C ILE A 75 -2.32 2.67 0.22
N GLU A 76 -3.10 2.47 1.27
CA GLU A 76 -3.61 3.52 2.15
C GLU A 76 -3.40 3.10 3.61
N VAL A 77 -3.02 4.04 4.47
CA VAL A 77 -2.90 3.84 5.92
C VAL A 77 -3.47 5.06 6.62
N TRP A 78 -4.35 4.86 7.61
CA TRP A 78 -4.95 5.94 8.39
C TRP A 78 -4.96 5.67 9.89
N GLU A 79 -4.93 6.74 10.68
CA GLU A 79 -5.07 6.70 12.13
C GLU A 79 -6.55 6.81 12.56
N ASN A 80 -6.96 5.99 13.51
CA ASN A 80 -8.36 5.90 13.98
C ASN A 80 -8.68 6.85 15.16
N GLY A 81 -7.72 7.66 15.60
CA GLY A 81 -7.88 8.62 16.69
C GLY A 81 -7.77 8.06 18.12
N ASP A 82 -7.67 6.73 18.27
CA ASP A 82 -7.38 6.03 19.54
C ASP A 82 -5.93 5.52 19.63
N GLY A 83 -5.06 6.02 18.73
CA GLY A 83 -3.68 5.56 18.55
C GLY A 83 -3.56 4.20 17.85
N SER A 84 -4.64 3.70 17.25
CA SER A 84 -4.60 2.58 16.30
C SER A 84 -4.61 3.08 14.86
N TYR A 85 -4.27 2.16 13.95
CA TYR A 85 -4.20 2.43 12.52
C TYR A 85 -4.92 1.33 11.76
N ASP A 86 -5.50 1.66 10.63
CA ASP A 86 -5.93 0.70 9.63
C ASP A 86 -5.10 0.91 8.36
N GLY A 87 -5.03 -0.14 7.54
CA GLY A 87 -4.39 -0.08 6.24
C GLY A 87 -5.23 -0.82 5.22
N LEU A 88 -5.05 -0.50 3.94
CA LEU A 88 -5.67 -1.15 2.81
C LEU A 88 -4.69 -1.22 1.64
N ALA A 89 -4.52 -2.39 1.04
CA ALA A 89 -3.77 -2.56 -0.20
C ALA A 89 -4.64 -3.26 -1.26
N GLN A 90 -4.71 -2.70 -2.47
CA GLN A 90 -5.56 -3.21 -3.54
C GLN A 90 -5.00 -2.91 -4.93
N VAL A 91 -5.43 -3.68 -5.92
CA VAL A 91 -5.26 -3.34 -7.33
C VAL A 91 -6.58 -2.77 -7.86
N VAL A 92 -6.53 -1.54 -8.37
CA VAL A 92 -7.64 -0.73 -8.93
C VAL A 92 -7.57 -0.65 -10.44
#